data_AF-A0A9N9H9J4-F1
#
_entry.id   AF-A0A9N9H9J4-F1
#
_cell.length_a   1.000
_cell.length_b   1.000
_cell.length_c   1.000
_cell.angle_alpha   90.00
_cell.angle_beta   90.00
_cell.angle_gamma   90.00
#
_symmetry.space_group_name_H-M   'P 1'
#
loop_
_entity.id
_entity.type
_entity.pdbx_description
1 polymer ?
#
loop_
_entity_poly.entity_id
_entity_poly.type
_entity_poly.pdbx_seq_one_letter_code
_entity_poly.pdbx_strand_id
1 'polypeptide(L)'
;MSSGKTHISIPYYTPLGPYHTHNGGQTYLIKLLDNIGLDKIESIKFDGPVYSLFPDSALKETIELIHLRNIEVSTGGLLEQLCVLGTGIKDSSLSTKIYLKKCKEVGFDYLEINNLFDNIILERSYLSRIVNNANSIGLKLKAKICISKANMGIPGIQIFKTANKVARCLNYSDDESSDDSDSDNDNGTVDDVMKKIHDQYDFLTTLIKGSNILIASDGIFHNIPLIGHKKEQWFANILDRMTSDQKFENVTYEAPNPEIFTFLLDRYSSNINLLVDYSHAYHVSLLRK
;
A
#
# COMPACT_ATOMS: atom_id res chain seq x y z
N MET A 1 13.98 -21.23 -13.67
CA MET A 1 14.13 -20.48 -12.40
C MET A 1 13.01 -19.45 -12.39
N SER A 2 12.11 -19.48 -11.40
CA SER A 2 11.00 -18.52 -11.32
C SER A 2 11.54 -17.17 -10.86
N SER A 3 11.41 -16.13 -11.69
CA SER A 3 11.70 -14.76 -11.29
C SER A 3 10.71 -14.28 -10.23
N GLY A 4 11.14 -13.41 -9.33
CA GLY A 4 10.26 -12.80 -8.33
C GLY A 4 9.13 -12.00 -8.97
N LYS A 5 7.99 -11.93 -8.29
CA LYS A 5 6.80 -11.22 -8.77
C LYS A 5 7.03 -9.73 -8.81
N THR A 6 6.55 -9.07 -9.85
CA THR A 6 6.53 -7.61 -9.93
C THR A 6 5.09 -7.13 -9.94
N HIS A 7 4.75 -6.34 -8.95
CA HIS A 7 3.50 -5.61 -8.84
C HIS A 7 3.81 -4.15 -9.17
N ILE A 8 2.85 -3.45 -9.78
CA ILE A 8 3.00 -2.01 -10.04
C ILE A 8 1.96 -1.22 -9.27
N SER A 9 2.31 -0.03 -8.82
CA SER A 9 1.34 0.95 -8.35
C SER A 9 1.13 2.03 -9.41
N ILE A 10 -0.13 2.44 -9.58
CA ILE A 10 -0.50 3.54 -10.47
C ILE A 10 -0.64 4.82 -9.65
N PRO A 11 -0.36 5.99 -10.24
CA PRO A 11 -0.01 7.19 -9.50
C PRO A 11 -1.16 7.75 -8.68
N TYR A 12 -0.80 8.27 -7.52
CA TYR A 12 -1.72 8.83 -6.52
C TYR A 12 -2.63 9.94 -7.06
N TYR A 13 -2.15 10.83 -7.93
CA TYR A 13 -2.88 12.03 -8.40
C TYR A 13 -3.02 12.14 -9.92
N THR A 14 -2.37 11.27 -10.67
CA THR A 14 -2.47 11.31 -12.13
C THR A 14 -3.53 10.31 -12.56
N PRO A 15 -4.63 10.76 -13.20
CA PRO A 15 -5.65 9.84 -13.64
C PRO A 15 -5.14 9.00 -14.80
N LEU A 16 -4.57 7.84 -14.51
CA LEU A 16 -4.32 6.80 -15.51
C LEU A 16 -5.60 5.99 -15.70
N GLY A 17 -6.60 6.59 -16.35
CA GLY A 17 -7.87 5.97 -16.71
C GLY A 17 -8.16 6.08 -18.21
N PRO A 18 -9.24 5.46 -18.72
CA PRO A 18 -9.77 5.60 -20.07
C PRO A 18 -10.20 7.03 -20.29
N TYR A 19 -9.23 7.85 -20.69
CA TYR A 19 -9.54 8.94 -21.58
C TYR A 19 -9.74 8.31 -22.94
N HIS A 20 -11.01 8.07 -23.28
CA HIS A 20 -11.43 7.93 -24.66
C HIS A 20 -10.91 9.15 -25.42
N THR A 21 -9.77 8.99 -26.09
CA THR A 21 -9.47 9.85 -27.22
C THR A 21 -10.60 9.60 -28.22
N HIS A 22 -11.14 10.65 -28.87
CA HIS A 22 -12.26 10.57 -29.82
C HIS A 22 -12.08 9.53 -30.96
N ASN A 23 -10.92 8.88 -31.05
CA ASN A 23 -10.53 7.91 -32.08
C ASN A 23 -10.26 6.48 -31.54
N GLY A 24 -10.79 6.09 -30.37
CA GLY A 24 -10.67 4.71 -29.87
C GLY A 24 -9.25 4.30 -29.45
N GLY A 25 -8.40 5.26 -29.07
CA GLY A 25 -7.04 4.97 -28.60
C GLY A 25 -7.02 4.39 -27.18
N GLN A 26 -6.26 3.31 -26.99
CA GLN A 26 -5.96 2.76 -25.66
C GLN A 26 -5.19 3.77 -24.80
N THR A 27 -5.43 3.75 -23.49
CA THR A 27 -4.75 4.62 -22.52
C THR A 27 -3.26 4.35 -22.46
N TYR A 28 -2.51 5.32 -21.95
CA TYR A 28 -1.09 5.15 -21.64
C TYR A 28 -0.84 3.90 -20.79
N LEU A 29 -1.66 3.67 -19.76
CA LEU A 29 -1.53 2.49 -18.89
C LEU A 29 -1.67 1.19 -19.68
N ILE A 30 -2.68 1.09 -20.54
CA ILE A 30 -2.92 -0.13 -21.32
C ILE A 30 -1.78 -0.39 -22.30
N LYS A 31 -1.29 0.64 -22.99
CA LYS A 31 -0.11 0.53 -23.85
C LYS A 31 1.15 0.15 -23.08
N LEU A 32 1.31 0.69 -21.87
CA LEU A 32 2.43 0.35 -21.00
C LEU A 32 2.42 -1.15 -20.66
N LEU A 33 1.25 -1.68 -20.24
CA LEU A 33 1.09 -3.10 -19.93
C LEU A 33 1.38 -3.98 -21.15
N ASP A 34 0.85 -3.62 -22.33
CA ASP A 34 1.10 -4.37 -23.58
C ASP A 34 2.58 -4.41 -23.96
N ASN A 35 3.31 -3.32 -23.74
CA ASN A 35 4.69 -3.20 -24.18
C ASN A 35 5.71 -3.82 -23.20
N ILE A 36 5.46 -3.80 -21.88
CA ILE A 36 6.38 -4.38 -20.88
C ILE A 36 6.47 -5.91 -21.01
N GLY A 37 5.39 -6.53 -21.50
CA GLY A 37 5.16 -7.96 -21.47
C GLY A 37 4.25 -8.32 -20.30
N LEU A 38 3.06 -8.85 -20.62
CA LEU A 38 2.02 -9.21 -19.64
C LEU A 38 2.50 -10.26 -18.63
N ASP A 39 3.49 -11.06 -19.01
CA ASP A 39 4.10 -12.11 -18.20
C ASP A 39 4.94 -11.58 -17.02
N LYS A 40 5.21 -10.27 -16.97
CA LYS A 40 6.10 -9.67 -15.96
C LYS A 40 5.37 -8.91 -14.86
N ILE A 41 4.09 -8.62 -15.02
CA ILE A 41 3.31 -7.84 -14.05
C ILE A 41 2.23 -8.75 -13.45
N GLU A 42 2.33 -9.00 -12.15
CA GLU A 42 1.41 -9.88 -11.41
C GLU A 42 0.12 -9.16 -11.01
N SER A 43 0.23 -7.91 -10.53
CA SER A 43 -0.93 -7.14 -10.10
C SER A 43 -0.69 -5.64 -10.16
N ILE A 44 -1.79 -4.88 -10.16
CA ILE A 44 -1.81 -3.42 -10.10
C ILE A 44 -2.44 -2.95 -8.79
N LYS A 45 -1.81 -1.98 -8.13
CA LYS A 45 -2.35 -1.28 -6.97
C LYS A 45 -2.76 0.14 -7.36
N PHE A 46 -4.00 0.51 -7.10
CA PHE A 46 -4.45 1.90 -7.21
C PHE A 46 -4.01 2.67 -5.98
N ASP A 47 -2.97 3.49 -6.08
CA ASP A 47 -2.51 4.25 -4.92
C ASP A 47 -3.48 5.41 -4.59
N GLY A 48 -3.96 5.46 -3.34
CA GLY A 48 -4.69 6.61 -2.82
C GLY A 48 -6.16 6.72 -3.19
N PRO A 49 -6.84 7.78 -2.69
CA PRO A 49 -8.28 7.95 -2.88
C PRO A 49 -8.68 8.37 -4.30
N VAL A 50 -7.75 8.70 -5.20
CA VAL A 50 -8.10 9.48 -6.41
C VAL A 50 -9.00 8.72 -7.37
N TYR A 51 -8.94 7.39 -7.40
CA TYR A 51 -9.89 6.59 -8.19
C TYR A 51 -11.34 6.74 -7.72
N SER A 52 -11.59 7.17 -6.47
CA SER A 52 -12.95 7.49 -6.00
C SER A 52 -13.52 8.76 -6.64
N LEU A 53 -12.70 9.56 -7.32
CA LEU A 53 -13.11 10.72 -8.09
C LEU A 53 -13.46 10.37 -9.54
N PHE A 54 -13.18 9.14 -9.99
CA PHE A 54 -13.48 8.75 -11.37
C PHE A 54 -14.96 8.43 -11.53
N PRO A 55 -15.56 8.69 -12.71
CA PRO A 55 -16.85 8.10 -13.03
C PRO A 55 -16.78 6.58 -12.94
N ASP A 56 -17.80 5.96 -12.34
CA ASP A 56 -17.85 4.51 -12.14
C ASP A 56 -17.62 3.71 -13.43
N SER A 57 -18.21 4.18 -14.54
CA SER A 57 -18.06 3.55 -15.85
C SER A 57 -16.63 3.57 -16.34
N ALA A 58 -15.91 4.68 -16.15
CA ALA A 58 -14.53 4.83 -16.57
C ALA A 58 -13.60 3.95 -15.71
N LEU A 59 -13.79 3.94 -14.39
CA LEU A 59 -12.98 3.08 -13.52
C LEU A 59 -13.21 1.59 -13.83
N LYS A 60 -14.48 1.20 -14.01
CA LYS A 60 -14.84 -0.18 -14.39
C LYS A 60 -14.24 -0.59 -15.72
N GLU A 61 -14.35 0.25 -16.75
CA GLU A 61 -13.73 -0.01 -18.05
C GLU A 61 -12.21 -0.14 -17.93
N THR A 62 -11.56 0.69 -17.09
CA THR A 62 -10.11 0.56 -16.82
C THR A 62 -9.77 -0.83 -16.31
N ILE A 63 -10.51 -1.28 -15.29
CA ILE A 63 -10.26 -2.55 -14.62
C ILE A 63 -10.56 -3.71 -15.56
N GLU A 64 -11.63 -3.65 -16.35
CA GLU A 64 -11.95 -4.65 -17.37
C GLU A 64 -10.82 -4.78 -18.41
N LEU A 65 -10.25 -3.65 -18.87
CA LEU A 65 -9.10 -3.66 -19.77
C LEU A 65 -7.84 -4.26 -19.11
N ILE A 66 -7.63 -4.06 -17.80
CA ILE A 66 -6.53 -4.69 -17.05
C ILE A 66 -6.80 -6.21 -16.92
N HIS A 67 -8.03 -6.62 -16.63
CA HIS A 67 -8.43 -8.03 -16.50
C HIS A 67 -8.29 -8.81 -17.80
N LEU A 68 -8.50 -8.19 -18.96
CA LEU A 68 -8.23 -8.81 -20.28
C LEU A 68 -6.76 -9.27 -20.44
N ARG A 69 -5.86 -8.77 -19.58
CA ARG A 69 -4.44 -9.14 -19.54
C ARG A 69 -4.11 -10.15 -18.44
N ASN A 70 -5.11 -10.67 -17.73
CA ASN A 70 -4.99 -11.56 -16.57
C ASN A 70 -4.22 -10.93 -15.40
N ILE A 71 -4.31 -9.61 -15.24
CA ILE A 71 -3.67 -8.87 -14.15
C ILE A 71 -4.72 -8.53 -13.10
N GLU A 72 -4.45 -8.83 -11.82
CA GLU A 72 -5.37 -8.54 -10.72
C GLU A 72 -5.18 -7.10 -10.19
N VAL A 73 -6.23 -6.53 -9.59
CA VAL A 73 -6.26 -5.13 -9.16
C VAL A 73 -6.60 -4.98 -7.68
N SER A 74 -5.86 -4.11 -6.97
CA SER A 74 -6.07 -3.78 -5.55
C SER A 74 -6.38 -2.30 -5.29
N THR A 75 -7.07 -2.02 -4.17
CA THR A 75 -7.62 -0.69 -3.82
C THR A 75 -6.63 0.30 -3.16
N GLY A 76 -5.40 -0.11 -2.82
CA GLY A 76 -4.36 0.79 -2.27
C GLY A 76 -4.67 1.65 -1.03
N GLY A 77 -5.49 1.15 -0.08
CA GLY A 77 -5.60 1.73 1.27
C GLY A 77 -6.59 2.89 1.49
N LEU A 78 -7.60 3.06 0.63
CA LEU A 78 -8.68 4.03 0.86
C LEU A 78 -9.56 3.70 2.09
N LEU A 79 -9.62 2.43 2.47
CA LEU A 79 -10.45 1.96 3.57
C LEU A 79 -10.10 2.67 4.89
N GLU A 80 -8.82 2.81 5.21
CA GLU A 80 -8.38 3.46 6.45
C GLU A 80 -8.72 4.95 6.46
N GLN A 81 -8.72 5.61 5.29
CA GLN A 81 -9.18 6.98 5.17
C GLN A 81 -10.67 7.09 5.48
N LEU A 82 -11.51 6.18 4.97
CA LEU A 82 -12.94 6.17 5.29
C LEU A 82 -13.18 5.97 6.79
N CYS A 83 -12.35 5.16 7.45
CA CYS A 83 -12.42 4.95 8.89
C CYS A 83 -12.01 6.20 9.69
N VAL A 84 -10.98 6.93 9.24
CA VAL A 84 -10.52 8.17 9.88
C VAL A 84 -11.47 9.35 9.62
N LEU A 85 -12.03 9.45 8.41
CA LEU A 85 -12.92 10.52 7.98
C LEU A 85 -14.36 10.33 8.44
N GLY A 86 -14.75 9.09 8.77
CA GLY A 86 -16.05 8.76 9.34
C GLY A 86 -16.17 9.20 10.80
N THR A 87 -16.01 10.50 11.07
CA THR A 87 -16.33 11.28 12.28
C THR A 87 -17.02 10.49 13.42
N GLY A 88 -16.31 9.64 14.16
CA GLY A 88 -16.86 8.92 15.33
C GLY A 88 -18.23 8.25 15.10
N ILE A 89 -18.57 7.86 13.87
CA ILE A 89 -19.93 7.39 13.58
C ILE A 89 -20.06 5.97 14.13
N LYS A 90 -20.97 5.79 15.09
CA LYS A 90 -21.48 4.52 15.63
C LYS A 90 -22.04 3.55 14.57
N ASP A 91 -21.89 3.87 13.29
CA ASP A 91 -22.37 3.17 12.10
C ASP A 91 -21.32 3.12 10.96
N SER A 92 -20.03 3.04 11.33
CA SER A 92 -18.91 2.75 10.41
C SER A 92 -19.10 1.47 9.59
N SER A 93 -20.08 0.64 9.95
CA SER A 93 -20.54 -0.56 9.24
C SER A 93 -21.17 -0.23 7.89
N LEU A 94 -22.04 0.79 7.79
CA LEU A 94 -22.78 1.05 6.55
C LEU A 94 -21.89 1.61 5.46
N SER A 95 -21.11 2.66 5.75
CA SER A 95 -20.17 3.25 4.77
C SER A 95 -19.14 2.23 4.29
N THR A 96 -18.65 1.38 5.19
CA THR A 96 -17.76 0.27 4.83
C THR A 96 -18.45 -0.71 3.90
N LYS A 97 -19.68 -1.15 4.20
CA LYS A 97 -20.43 -2.07 3.33
C LYS A 97 -20.69 -1.46 1.95
N ILE A 98 -21.04 -0.17 1.88
CA ILE A 98 -21.22 0.55 0.61
C ILE A 98 -19.91 0.56 -0.16
N TYR A 99 -18.80 0.90 0.50
CA TYR A 99 -17.46 0.91 -0.12
C TYR A 99 -17.05 -0.47 -0.65
N LEU A 100 -17.20 -1.52 0.16
CA LEU A 100 -16.87 -2.90 -0.23
C LEU A 100 -17.71 -3.35 -1.42
N LYS A 101 -19.03 -3.12 -1.37
CA LYS A 101 -19.94 -3.42 -2.48
C LYS A 101 -19.52 -2.68 -3.73
N LYS A 102 -19.17 -1.40 -3.61
CA LYS A 102 -18.71 -0.59 -4.73
C LYS A 102 -17.42 -1.10 -5.34
N CYS A 103 -16.44 -1.46 -4.51
CA CYS A 103 -15.19 -2.07 -4.96
C CYS A 103 -15.47 -3.33 -5.80
N LYS A 104 -16.38 -4.18 -5.32
CA LYS A 104 -16.77 -5.40 -6.04
C LYS A 104 -17.53 -5.11 -7.34
N GLU A 105 -18.45 -4.13 -7.34
CA GLU A 105 -19.23 -3.74 -8.52
C GLU A 105 -18.36 -3.18 -9.66
N VAL A 106 -17.32 -2.42 -9.31
CA VAL A 106 -16.38 -1.82 -10.27
C VAL A 106 -15.34 -2.84 -10.77
N GLY A 107 -15.09 -3.90 -10.00
CA GLY A 107 -14.27 -5.03 -10.44
C GLY A 107 -12.95 -5.21 -9.71
N PHE A 108 -12.71 -4.56 -8.57
CA PHE A 108 -11.50 -4.82 -7.78
C PHE A 108 -11.44 -6.28 -7.32
N ASP A 109 -10.25 -6.87 -7.35
CA ASP A 109 -9.98 -8.24 -6.92
C ASP A 109 -9.59 -8.29 -5.44
N TYR A 110 -8.75 -7.35 -5.01
CA TYR A 110 -8.21 -7.26 -3.67
C TYR A 110 -8.61 -5.97 -2.97
N LEU A 111 -9.18 -6.11 -1.78
CA LEU A 111 -9.19 -5.07 -0.78
C LEU A 111 -7.85 -5.04 -0.07
N GLU A 112 -7.19 -3.87 -0.11
CA GLU A 112 -6.03 -3.66 0.75
C GLU A 112 -6.47 -3.26 2.16
N ILE A 113 -5.89 -3.91 3.17
CA ILE A 113 -6.06 -3.58 4.58
C ILE A 113 -4.70 -3.24 5.19
N ASN A 114 -4.61 -2.11 5.87
CA ASN A 114 -3.39 -1.63 6.48
C ASN A 114 -3.48 -1.78 8.00
N ASN A 115 -2.46 -2.40 8.61
CA ASN A 115 -2.33 -2.42 10.06
C ASN A 115 -1.47 -1.22 10.50
N LEU A 116 -2.13 -0.08 10.74
CA LEU A 116 -1.44 1.13 11.19
C LEU A 116 -0.98 0.95 12.65
N PHE A 117 0.33 0.96 12.86
CA PHE A 117 1.01 0.72 14.12
C PHE A 117 0.60 1.71 15.24
N ASP A 118 0.57 1.24 16.50
CA ASP A 118 0.46 1.95 17.79
C ASP A 118 -0.66 2.99 18.02
N ASN A 119 -1.44 3.36 17.01
CA ASN A 119 -2.68 4.11 17.21
C ASN A 119 -3.85 3.22 16.84
N ILE A 120 -4.62 2.85 17.87
CA ILE A 120 -5.99 2.37 17.75
C ILE A 120 -6.74 3.31 16.81
N ILE A 121 -6.85 2.95 15.54
CA ILE A 121 -7.87 3.52 14.67
C ILE A 121 -8.90 2.42 14.40
N LEU A 122 -8.47 1.16 14.25
CA LEU A 122 -9.37 0.04 14.04
C LEU A 122 -9.16 -1.06 15.08
N GLU A 123 -10.15 -1.27 15.95
CA GLU A 123 -10.16 -2.42 16.85
C GLU A 123 -10.05 -3.74 16.05
N ARG A 124 -9.41 -4.77 16.62
CA ARG A 124 -9.34 -6.11 16.02
C ARG A 124 -10.73 -6.66 15.65
N SER A 125 -11.73 -6.34 16.47
CA SER A 125 -13.14 -6.66 16.27
C SER A 125 -13.68 -6.04 14.97
N TYR A 126 -13.28 -4.81 14.66
CA TYR A 126 -13.68 -4.08 13.47
C TYR A 126 -12.97 -4.60 12.21
N LEU A 127 -11.65 -4.82 12.27
CA LEU A 127 -10.91 -5.47 11.19
C LEU A 127 -11.52 -6.83 10.81
N SER A 128 -11.90 -7.63 11.82
CA SER A 128 -12.58 -8.92 11.60
C SER A 128 -13.92 -8.76 10.87
N ARG A 129 -14.69 -7.69 11.17
CA ARG A 129 -15.95 -7.40 10.45
C ARG A 129 -15.71 -7.01 9.00
N ILE A 130 -14.69 -6.19 8.72
CA ILE A 130 -14.32 -5.82 7.34
C ILE A 130 -13.97 -7.07 6.54
N VAL A 131 -13.10 -7.91 7.11
CA VAL A 131 -12.64 -9.16 6.50
C VAL A 131 -13.82 -10.08 6.20
N ASN A 132 -14.74 -10.27 7.15
CA ASN A 132 -15.93 -11.08 6.94
C ASN A 132 -16.85 -10.51 5.86
N ASN A 133 -17.04 -9.19 5.82
CA ASN A 133 -17.87 -8.54 4.80
C ASN A 133 -17.22 -8.58 3.41
N ALA A 134 -15.89 -8.44 3.30
CA ALA A 134 -15.16 -8.55 2.05
C ALA A 134 -15.24 -9.98 1.50
N ASN A 135 -15.00 -10.98 2.36
CA ASN A 135 -15.11 -12.39 2.01
C ASN A 135 -16.53 -12.78 1.57
N SER A 136 -17.58 -12.26 2.23
CA SER A 136 -18.97 -12.61 1.89
C SER A 136 -19.41 -12.11 0.52
N ILE A 137 -18.72 -11.12 -0.06
CA ILE A 137 -18.97 -10.61 -1.41
C ILE A 137 -17.89 -11.06 -2.42
N GLY A 138 -16.98 -11.95 -2.01
CA GLY A 138 -15.93 -12.50 -2.86
C GLY A 138 -14.83 -11.49 -3.24
N LEU A 139 -14.52 -10.55 -2.35
CA LEU A 139 -13.38 -9.64 -2.48
C LEU A 139 -12.19 -10.22 -1.69
N LYS A 140 -11.06 -10.45 -2.36
CA LYS A 140 -9.85 -11.00 -1.72
C LYS A 140 -9.21 -9.94 -0.84
N LEU A 141 -8.29 -10.36 0.03
CA LEU A 141 -7.61 -9.47 0.97
C LEU A 141 -6.10 -9.48 0.72
N LYS A 142 -5.51 -8.29 0.74
CA LYS A 142 -4.07 -8.07 0.74
C LYS A 142 -3.73 -7.17 1.92
N ALA A 143 -2.94 -7.66 2.86
CA ALA A 143 -2.64 -6.92 4.08
C ALA A 143 -1.28 -6.22 3.97
N LYS A 144 -1.15 -5.03 4.57
CA LYS A 144 0.09 -4.26 4.61
C LYS A 144 0.64 -4.17 6.03
N ILE A 145 1.93 -4.47 6.17
CA ILE A 145 2.72 -4.30 7.40
C ILE A 145 3.51 -3.00 7.28
N CYS A 146 3.35 -2.09 8.24
CA CYS A 146 4.11 -0.86 8.35
C CYS A 146 5.10 -0.92 9.52
N ILE A 147 6.29 -0.33 9.37
CA ILE A 147 7.40 -0.49 10.34
C ILE A 147 7.65 0.76 11.18
N SER A 148 7.25 1.97 10.74
CA SER A 148 7.35 3.18 11.55
C SER A 148 6.04 3.94 11.70
N LYS A 149 5.94 4.75 12.77
CA LYS A 149 4.89 5.78 12.97
C LYS A 149 5.00 6.93 11.95
N ALA A 150 6.20 7.16 11.42
CA ALA A 150 6.65 8.47 10.98
C ALA A 150 6.12 8.92 9.61
N ASN A 151 5.45 8.07 8.84
CA ASN A 151 4.60 8.57 7.78
C ASN A 151 3.43 7.61 7.62
N MET A 152 2.27 8.05 8.10
CA MET A 152 0.99 7.60 7.55
C MET A 152 0.98 8.08 6.10
N GLY A 153 1.76 7.44 5.19
CA GLY A 153 1.99 7.75 3.78
C GLY A 153 0.73 7.64 2.92
N ILE A 154 -0.39 7.97 3.52
CA ILE A 154 -1.61 8.43 2.93
C ILE A 154 -1.49 9.97 2.92
N PRO A 155 -1.03 10.60 1.83
CA PRO A 155 -1.10 12.05 1.64
C PRO A 155 -2.44 12.63 2.08
N GLY A 156 -3.54 11.89 1.90
CA GLY A 156 -4.84 12.29 2.40
C GLY A 156 -4.90 12.48 3.91
N ILE A 157 -4.32 11.63 4.77
CA ILE A 157 -4.37 11.84 6.23
C ILE A 157 -3.52 13.03 6.66
N GLN A 158 -2.36 13.29 6.03
CA GLN A 158 -1.58 14.51 6.29
C GLN A 158 -2.31 15.76 5.80
N ILE A 159 -2.90 15.73 4.60
CA ILE A 159 -3.78 16.79 4.09
C ILE A 159 -4.96 17.00 5.04
N PHE A 160 -5.56 15.95 5.59
CA PHE A 160 -6.66 16.04 6.55
C PHE A 160 -6.21 16.48 7.95
N LYS A 161 -5.01 16.12 8.42
CA LYS A 161 -4.44 16.67 9.66
C LYS A 161 -4.21 18.16 9.49
N THR A 162 -3.66 18.60 8.34
CA THR A 162 -3.48 20.01 8.00
C THR A 162 -4.81 20.73 7.82
N ALA A 163 -5.78 20.13 7.14
CA ALA A 163 -7.12 20.68 6.95
C ALA A 163 -7.92 20.74 8.26
N ASN A 164 -7.74 19.77 9.16
CA ASN A 164 -8.27 19.84 10.53
C ASN A 164 -7.50 20.85 11.40
N LYS A 165 -6.20 21.06 11.17
CA LYS A 165 -5.44 22.16 11.79
C LYS A 165 -6.02 23.51 11.36
N VAL A 166 -6.28 23.68 10.06
CA VAL A 166 -6.93 24.87 9.49
C VAL A 166 -8.38 25.03 9.96
N ALA A 167 -9.15 23.94 10.07
CA ALA A 167 -10.51 23.95 10.62
C ALA A 167 -10.53 24.25 12.13
N ARG A 168 -9.49 23.85 12.87
CA ARG A 168 -9.27 24.19 14.28
C ARG A 168 -8.79 25.63 14.47
N CYS A 169 -8.02 26.20 13.55
CA CYS A 169 -7.66 27.62 13.56
C CYS A 169 -8.88 28.56 13.41
N LEU A 170 -10.03 28.06 12.96
CA LEU A 170 -11.28 28.83 12.86
C LEU A 170 -12.14 28.79 14.14
N ASN A 171 -11.80 27.97 15.13
CA ASN A 171 -12.48 27.89 16.43
C ASN A 171 -11.43 27.99 17.56
N TYR A 172 -11.18 29.22 17.97
CA TYR A 172 -10.14 29.59 18.93
C TYR A 172 -10.55 29.27 20.38
N SER A 173 -9.68 28.54 21.10
CA SER A 173 -9.28 28.87 22.47
C SER A 173 -7.95 28.19 22.74
N ASP A 174 -6.92 29.01 22.97
CA ASP A 174 -5.55 28.61 23.31
C ASP A 174 -5.55 27.67 24.52
N ASP A 175 -4.98 26.47 24.35
CA ASP A 175 -4.32 25.69 25.39
C ASP A 175 -3.67 24.46 24.74
N GLU A 176 -2.58 24.66 24.01
CA GLU A 176 -1.61 23.58 23.76
C GLU A 176 -0.20 24.13 23.97
N SER A 177 0.39 23.74 25.10
CA SER A 177 1.83 23.63 25.26
C SER A 177 2.39 22.77 24.11
N SER A 178 3.10 23.44 23.21
CA SER A 178 3.83 22.81 22.11
C SER A 178 5.12 22.21 22.65
N ASP A 179 5.08 20.94 23.02
CA ASP A 179 6.28 20.11 23.06
C ASP A 179 6.49 19.47 21.68
N ASP A 180 6.84 20.30 20.70
CA ASP A 180 7.55 19.86 19.49
C ASP A 180 9.01 19.57 19.88
N SER A 181 9.19 18.57 20.74
CA SER A 181 10.47 17.89 20.89
C SER A 181 10.38 16.56 20.16
N ASP A 182 10.51 16.62 18.84
CA ASP A 182 10.89 15.47 18.02
C ASP A 182 12.26 14.98 18.51
N SER A 183 12.21 14.12 19.52
CA SER A 183 13.32 13.30 19.95
C SER A 183 13.47 12.17 18.94
N ASP A 184 14.24 12.47 17.90
CA ASP A 184 14.99 11.49 17.13
C ASP A 184 15.73 10.54 18.11
N ASN A 185 15.21 9.31 18.27
CA ASN A 185 15.92 8.05 18.60
C ASN A 185 15.08 7.09 19.47
N ASP A 186 13.92 6.64 19.00
CA ASP A 186 13.30 5.42 19.55
C ASP A 186 12.78 4.47 18.45
N ASN A 187 13.54 4.37 17.35
CA ASN A 187 13.51 3.15 16.56
C ASN A 187 14.17 2.08 17.43
N GLY A 188 13.38 1.34 18.21
CA GLY A 188 13.87 0.27 19.10
C GLY A 188 14.88 -0.66 18.42
N THR A 189 15.48 -1.58 19.19
CA THR A 189 16.52 -2.47 18.66
C THR A 189 16.02 -3.25 17.44
N VAL A 190 16.94 -3.76 16.59
CA VAL A 190 16.56 -4.64 15.47
C VAL A 190 15.68 -5.80 15.97
N ASP A 191 15.93 -6.31 17.18
CA ASP A 191 15.13 -7.37 17.80
C ASP A 191 13.70 -6.91 18.13
N ASP A 192 13.53 -5.70 18.67
CA ASP A 192 12.22 -5.13 18.98
C ASP A 192 11.40 -4.92 17.71
N VAL A 193 12.03 -4.40 16.65
CA VAL A 193 11.36 -4.19 15.36
C VAL A 193 10.99 -5.53 14.73
N MET A 194 11.88 -6.52 14.73
CA MET A 194 11.58 -7.85 14.20
C MET A 194 10.44 -8.54 14.95
N LYS A 195 10.40 -8.42 16.29
CA LYS A 195 9.29 -8.92 17.09
C LYS A 195 7.97 -8.29 16.65
N LYS A 196 7.94 -6.97 16.48
CA LYS A 196 6.77 -6.22 16.01
C LYS A 196 6.33 -6.66 14.60
N ILE A 197 7.26 -6.89 13.69
CA ILE A 197 6.96 -7.38 12.34
C ILE A 197 6.35 -8.78 12.40
N HIS A 198 6.91 -9.70 13.20
CA HIS A 198 6.35 -11.04 13.38
C HIS A 198 4.94 -11.01 13.98
N ASP A 199 4.72 -10.23 15.03
CA ASP A 199 3.41 -10.11 15.69
C ASP A 199 2.35 -9.59 14.71
N GLN A 200 2.71 -8.62 13.85
CA GLN A 200 1.84 -8.13 12.79
C GLN A 200 1.57 -9.19 11.72
N TYR A 201 2.62 -9.88 11.26
CA TYR A 201 2.51 -10.92 10.25
C TYR A 201 1.58 -12.04 10.71
N ASP A 202 1.80 -12.57 11.92
CA ASP A 202 1.00 -13.66 12.48
C ASP A 202 -0.46 -13.23 12.68
N PHE A 203 -0.69 -12.00 13.15
CA PHE A 203 -2.05 -11.45 13.27
C PHE A 203 -2.74 -11.33 11.91
N LEU A 204 -2.09 -10.71 10.93
CA LEU A 204 -2.71 -10.41 9.63
C LEU A 204 -2.96 -11.67 8.82
N THR A 205 -2.00 -12.59 8.76
CA THR A 205 -2.17 -13.86 8.05
C THR A 205 -3.28 -14.71 8.66
N THR A 206 -3.40 -14.73 9.98
CA THR A 206 -4.53 -15.36 10.68
C THR A 206 -5.85 -14.68 10.33
N LEU A 207 -5.87 -13.35 10.35
CA LEU A 207 -7.06 -12.55 10.08
C LEU A 207 -7.57 -12.76 8.66
N ILE A 208 -6.70 -12.64 7.65
CA ILE A 208 -7.09 -12.74 6.23
C ILE A 208 -7.12 -14.18 5.71
N LYS A 209 -6.65 -15.15 6.51
CA LYS A 209 -6.51 -16.57 6.13
C LYS A 209 -5.70 -16.76 4.84
N GLY A 210 -4.60 -16.02 4.71
CA GLY A 210 -3.80 -16.00 3.48
C GLY A 210 -2.46 -15.30 3.66
N SER A 211 -1.62 -15.37 2.63
CA SER A 211 -0.22 -14.92 2.62
C SER A 211 0.03 -13.68 1.75
N ASN A 212 -1.02 -13.00 1.27
CA ASN A 212 -0.89 -11.78 0.48
C ASN A 212 -0.50 -10.61 1.39
N ILE A 213 0.79 -10.53 1.74
CA ILE A 213 1.35 -9.51 2.62
C ILE A 213 2.24 -8.56 1.82
N LEU A 214 1.99 -7.27 1.99
CA LEU A 214 2.81 -6.16 1.49
C LEU A 214 3.61 -5.59 2.66
N ILE A 215 4.92 -5.49 2.51
CA ILE A 215 5.81 -4.79 3.42
C ILE A 215 5.94 -3.36 2.93
N ALA A 216 5.47 -2.41 3.75
CA ALA A 216 5.51 -1.00 3.43
C ALA A 216 6.94 -0.48 3.32
N SER A 217 7.16 0.48 2.41
CA SER A 217 8.41 1.23 2.37
C SER A 217 8.54 2.20 3.56
N ASP A 218 7.42 2.61 4.15
CA ASP A 218 7.37 3.57 5.25
C ASP A 218 7.93 2.98 6.54
N GLY A 219 9.02 3.58 7.02
CA GLY A 219 9.78 3.11 8.18
C GLY A 219 10.96 2.19 7.87
N ILE A 220 11.05 1.66 6.64
CA ILE A 220 12.24 0.94 6.16
C ILE A 220 13.07 1.78 5.20
N PHE A 221 12.43 2.63 4.38
CA PHE A 221 13.14 3.37 3.34
C PHE A 221 12.84 4.88 3.35
N HIS A 222 11.62 5.30 3.70
CA HIS A 222 11.19 6.71 3.50
C HIS A 222 11.78 7.76 4.47
N ASN A 223 12.35 7.36 5.61
CA ASN A 223 12.78 8.32 6.64
C ASN A 223 14.30 8.43 6.79
N ILE A 224 15.05 7.78 5.91
CA ILE A 224 16.51 7.68 6.06
C ILE A 224 17.14 7.68 4.67
N PRO A 225 18.03 8.65 4.37
CA PRO A 225 18.85 8.60 3.16
C PRO A 225 19.64 7.29 3.13
N LEU A 226 19.71 6.62 1.97
CA LEU A 226 20.59 5.46 1.73
C LEU A 226 22.08 5.86 1.66
N ILE A 227 22.46 6.89 2.41
CA ILE A 227 23.79 7.48 2.46
C ILE A 227 24.17 7.61 3.94
N GLY A 228 24.99 6.67 4.40
CA GLY A 228 25.55 6.62 5.75
C GLY A 228 25.57 5.20 6.34
N HIS A 229 26.78 4.69 6.61
CA HIS A 229 27.03 3.30 7.01
C HIS A 229 26.15 2.75 8.15
N LYS A 230 25.92 3.50 9.23
CA LYS A 230 25.16 2.98 10.38
C LYS A 230 23.67 2.77 10.08
N LYS A 231 23.10 3.67 9.28
CA LYS A 231 21.67 3.65 8.96
C LYS A 231 21.37 2.63 7.86
N GLU A 232 22.22 2.56 6.83
CA GLU A 232 22.22 1.48 5.83
C GLU A 232 22.35 0.09 6.49
N GLN A 233 23.27 -0.06 7.46
CA GLN A 233 23.45 -1.31 8.19
C GLN A 233 22.21 -1.69 9.01
N TRP A 234 21.55 -0.73 9.67
CA TRP A 234 20.33 -1.02 10.44
C TRP A 234 19.22 -1.59 9.55
N PHE A 235 19.01 -1.02 8.38
CA PHE A 235 18.05 -1.54 7.41
C PHE A 235 18.43 -2.87 6.83
N ALA A 236 19.69 -3.02 6.42
CA ALA A 236 20.21 -4.27 5.91
C ALA A 236 20.01 -5.39 6.95
N ASN A 237 20.23 -5.11 8.25
CA ASN A 237 20.02 -6.11 9.31
C ASN A 237 18.55 -6.53 9.46
N ILE A 238 17.59 -5.62 9.33
CA ILE A 238 16.15 -5.97 9.36
C ILE A 238 15.79 -6.79 8.13
N LEU A 239 16.17 -6.33 6.94
CA LEU A 239 15.85 -6.99 5.68
C LEU A 239 16.54 -8.36 5.57
N ASP A 240 17.78 -8.51 6.04
CA ASP A 240 18.50 -9.79 6.08
C ASP A 240 17.76 -10.80 6.95
N ARG A 241 17.25 -10.36 8.11
CA ARG A 241 16.46 -11.22 8.99
C ARG A 241 15.12 -11.59 8.38
N MET A 242 14.42 -10.65 7.76
CA MET A 242 13.15 -10.93 7.08
C MET A 242 13.35 -11.88 5.90
N THR A 243 14.29 -11.60 5.01
CA THR A 243 14.54 -12.41 3.80
C THR A 243 15.13 -13.79 4.11
N SER A 244 15.76 -13.97 5.28
CA SER A 244 16.24 -15.28 5.74
C SER A 244 15.17 -16.10 6.47
N ASP A 245 14.04 -15.48 6.84
CA ASP A 245 12.94 -16.16 7.52
C ASP A 245 11.88 -16.64 6.51
N GLN A 246 11.61 -17.95 6.53
CA GLN A 246 10.64 -18.61 5.66
C GLN A 246 9.23 -18.00 5.76
N LYS A 247 8.86 -17.39 6.90
CA LYS A 247 7.60 -16.65 7.03
C LYS A 247 7.45 -15.57 5.96
N PHE A 248 8.55 -14.94 5.54
CA PHE A 248 8.50 -13.82 4.60
C PHE A 248 8.82 -14.20 3.14
N GLU A 249 9.01 -15.48 2.83
CA GLU A 249 9.40 -15.94 1.48
C GLU A 249 8.48 -15.40 0.37
N ASN A 250 7.18 -15.27 0.67
CA ASN A 250 6.15 -14.88 -0.30
C ASN A 250 5.64 -13.44 -0.12
N VAL A 251 6.27 -12.62 0.72
CA VAL A 251 5.83 -11.22 0.89
C VAL A 251 6.31 -10.37 -0.27
N THR A 252 5.57 -9.29 -0.53
CA THR A 252 5.96 -8.25 -1.50
C THR A 252 6.56 -7.07 -0.76
N TYR A 253 7.69 -6.54 -1.24
CA TYR A 253 8.31 -5.34 -0.68
C TYR A 253 7.97 -4.12 -1.54
N GLU A 254 7.42 -3.08 -0.92
CA GLU A 254 7.21 -1.79 -1.57
C GLU A 254 8.55 -1.08 -1.77
N ALA A 255 8.87 -0.80 -3.03
CA ALA A 255 10.14 -0.22 -3.46
C ALA A 255 9.84 0.89 -4.48
N PRO A 256 9.37 2.06 -4.01
CA PRO A 256 8.77 3.07 -4.87
C PRO A 256 9.76 3.79 -5.79
N ASN A 257 11.06 3.75 -5.49
CA ASN A 257 12.08 4.48 -6.24
C ASN A 257 13.27 3.59 -6.67
N PRO A 258 14.08 4.05 -7.66
CA PRO A 258 15.17 3.27 -8.22
C PRO A 258 16.25 2.84 -7.26
N GLU A 259 16.57 3.67 -6.28
CA GLU A 259 17.63 3.36 -5.30
C GLU A 259 17.22 2.14 -4.45
N ILE A 260 15.96 2.09 -4.00
CA ILE A 260 15.46 1.00 -3.16
C ILE A 260 15.38 -0.32 -3.94
N PHE A 261 14.71 -0.35 -5.11
CA PHE A 261 14.56 -1.63 -5.81
C PHE A 261 15.89 -2.14 -6.37
N THR A 262 16.82 -1.24 -6.72
CA THR A 262 18.16 -1.66 -7.17
C THR A 262 18.93 -2.30 -6.02
N PHE A 263 18.91 -1.68 -4.83
CA PHE A 263 19.52 -2.27 -3.63
C PHE A 263 18.92 -3.65 -3.30
N LEU A 264 17.60 -3.79 -3.35
CA LEU A 264 16.92 -5.05 -3.03
C LEU A 264 17.27 -6.15 -4.05
N LEU A 265 17.31 -5.83 -5.34
CA LEU A 265 17.65 -6.80 -6.39
C LEU A 265 19.13 -7.21 -6.33
N ASP A 266 20.03 -6.26 -6.06
CA ASP A 266 21.47 -6.52 -5.92
C ASP A 266 21.77 -7.38 -4.69
N ARG A 267 21.12 -7.10 -3.56
CA ARG A 267 21.36 -7.79 -2.29
C ARG A 267 20.66 -9.15 -2.18
N TYR A 268 19.43 -9.27 -2.66
CA TYR A 268 18.55 -10.42 -2.38
C TYR A 268 18.14 -11.22 -3.62
N SER A 269 18.79 -10.98 -4.76
CA SER A 269 18.54 -11.61 -6.06
C SER A 269 17.26 -11.16 -6.78
N SER A 270 17.17 -11.55 -8.05
CA SER A 270 16.00 -11.38 -8.92
C SER A 270 14.73 -12.13 -8.46
N ASN A 271 14.77 -12.85 -7.34
CA ASN A 271 13.64 -13.65 -6.84
C ASN A 271 12.76 -12.89 -5.83
N ILE A 272 13.21 -11.73 -5.33
CA ILE A 272 12.41 -10.93 -4.39
C ILE A 272 11.15 -10.38 -5.07
N ASN A 273 10.00 -10.41 -4.37
CA ASN A 273 8.75 -9.84 -4.89
C ASN A 273 8.72 -8.34 -4.61
N LEU A 274 8.43 -7.52 -5.62
CA LEU A 274 8.49 -6.07 -5.52
C LEU A 274 7.16 -5.43 -5.92
N LEU A 275 6.78 -4.36 -5.21
CA LEU A 275 5.78 -3.39 -5.65
C LEU A 275 6.51 -2.10 -5.99
N VAL A 276 6.45 -1.66 -7.25
CA VAL A 276 7.14 -0.46 -7.73
C VAL A 276 6.19 0.51 -8.41
N ASP A 277 6.57 1.77 -8.54
CA ASP A 277 5.80 2.71 -9.37
C ASP A 277 5.76 2.25 -10.83
N TYR A 278 4.61 2.41 -11.49
CA TYR A 278 4.40 2.02 -12.89
C TYR A 278 5.47 2.55 -13.85
N SER A 279 6.03 3.75 -13.60
CA SER A 279 7.06 4.36 -14.45
C SER A 279 8.40 3.62 -14.39
N HIS A 280 8.62 2.81 -13.35
CA HIS A 280 9.85 2.05 -13.14
C HIS A 280 9.73 0.57 -13.52
N ALA A 281 8.58 0.12 -14.03
CA ALA A 281 8.35 -1.28 -14.34
C ALA A 281 9.32 -1.84 -15.42
N TYR A 282 9.72 -1.03 -16.40
CA TYR A 282 10.78 -1.39 -17.35
C TYR A 282 12.16 -1.50 -16.70
N HIS A 283 12.46 -0.62 -15.75
CA HIS A 283 13.75 -0.61 -15.06
C HIS A 283 13.92 -1.90 -14.26
N VAL A 284 12.91 -2.29 -13.49
CA VAL A 284 12.90 -3.58 -12.78
C VAL A 284 13.00 -4.75 -13.76
N SER A 285 12.28 -4.71 -14.88
CA SER A 285 12.34 -5.75 -15.91
C SER A 285 13.72 -5.88 -16.57
N LEU A 286 14.50 -4.79 -16.62
CA LEU A 286 15.87 -4.80 -17.11
C LEU A 286 16.83 -5.42 -16.09
N LEU A 287 16.65 -5.10 -14.81
CA LEU A 287 17.51 -5.55 -13.71
C LEU A 287 17.27 -7.02 -13.32
N ARG A 288 16.10 -7.61 -13.64
CA ARG A 288 15.79 -9.03 -13.38
C ARG A 288 16.29 -10.00 -14.47
N LYS A 289 17.00 -9.52 -15.50
CA LYS A 289 17.58 -10.36 -16.57
C LYS A 289 18.83 -11.08 -16.08
#